data_AF-A0AA37K3Z8-F1
#
_entry.id   AF-A0AA37K3Z8-F1
#
_cell.length_a   1.000
_cell.length_b   1.000
_cell.length_c   1.000
_cell.angle_alpha   90.00
_cell.angle_beta   90.00
_cell.angle_gamma   90.00
#
_symmetry.space_group_name_H-M   'P 1'
#
loop_
_entity.id
_entity.type
_entity.pdbx_description
1 polymer ?
#
loop_
_entity_poly.entity_id
_entity_poly.type
_entity_poly.pdbx_seq_one_letter_code
_entity_poly.pdbx_strand_id
1 'polypeptide(L)'
;MNERKLSASMLTAYDRWLRQEERADATREKYLRSIRAFAAWLGSAAVTKDVVTEWKAHLVQQRQAPSTINTALAALNGLLRFLGWEDCRAKFLNMHISFTQLNEK
;
A
#
# COMPACT_ATOMS: atom_id res chain seq x y z
N MET A 1 18.01 -13.24 -8.98
CA MET A 1 17.21 -11.99 -8.84
C MET A 1 16.12 -12.31 -7.84
N ASN A 2 16.16 -11.77 -6.61
CA ASN A 2 15.20 -12.15 -5.57
C ASN A 2 13.79 -11.73 -6.00
N GLU A 3 12.91 -12.71 -6.23
CA GLU A 3 11.50 -12.45 -6.55
C GLU A 3 10.82 -11.82 -5.35
N ARG A 4 10.54 -10.52 -5.42
CA ARG A 4 9.82 -9.75 -4.39
C ARG A 4 8.33 -10.07 -4.45
N LYS A 5 7.96 -11.31 -4.16
CA LYS A 5 6.57 -11.78 -4.16
C LYS A 5 5.96 -11.65 -2.77
N LEU A 6 4.75 -11.10 -2.70
CA LEU A 6 3.98 -11.10 -1.47
C LEU A 6 3.47 -12.50 -1.18
N SER A 7 3.66 -12.96 0.06
CA SER A 7 3.12 -14.22 0.54
C SER A 7 2.28 -14.02 1.79
N ALA A 8 1.39 -14.96 2.07
CA ALA A 8 0.60 -14.95 3.31
C ALA A 8 1.48 -14.93 4.57
N SER A 9 2.62 -15.62 4.54
CA SER A 9 3.57 -15.64 5.67
C SER A 9 4.19 -14.28 5.95
N MET A 10 4.49 -13.47 4.93
CA MET A 10 4.96 -12.09 5.10
C MET A 10 3.89 -11.22 5.77
N LEU A 11 2.62 -11.38 5.37
CA LEU A 11 1.51 -10.64 6.00
C LEU A 11 1.33 -11.02 7.47
N THR A 12 1.44 -12.32 7.81
CA THR A 12 1.37 -12.79 9.20
C THR A 12 2.54 -12.26 10.03
N ALA A 13 3.75 -12.23 9.47
CA ALA A 13 4.92 -11.65 10.14
C ALA A 13 4.73 -10.15 10.39
N TYR A 14 4.18 -9.43 9.42
CA TYR A 14 3.88 -8.00 9.54
C TYR A 14 2.77 -7.71 10.55
N ASP A 15 1.70 -8.52 10.63
CA ASP A 15 0.67 -8.40 11.68
C ASP A 15 1.29 -8.53 13.08
N ARG A 16 2.17 -9.52 13.26
CA ARG A 16 2.88 -9.72 14.53
C ARG A 16 3.78 -8.53 14.86
N TRP A 17 4.49 -8.00 13.87
CA TRP A 17 5.33 -6.81 14.06
C TRP A 17 4.50 -5.58 14.43
N LEU A 18 3.34 -5.35 13.78
CA LEU A 18 2.44 -4.24 14.14
C LEU A 18 1.89 -4.36 15.57
N ARG A 19 1.67 -5.59 16.06
CA ARG A 19 1.29 -5.84 17.46
C ARG A 19 2.41 -5.48 18.44
N GLN A 20 3.66 -5.70 18.08
CA GLN A 20 4.83 -5.34 18.91
C GLN A 20 5.07 -3.84 18.97
N GLU A 21 4.75 -3.12 17.88
CA GLU A 21 4.78 -1.64 17.81
C GLU A 21 3.59 -0.97 18.54
N GLU A 22 2.82 -1.72 19.35
CA GLU A 22 1.65 -1.24 20.10
C GLU A 22 0.63 -0.46 19.25
N ARG A 23 0.53 -0.77 17.96
CA ARG A 23 -0.46 -0.14 17.08
C ARG A 23 -1.86 -0.58 17.48
N ALA A 24 -2.77 0.39 17.63
CA ALA A 24 -4.18 0.14 17.89
C ALA A 24 -4.77 -0.89 16.90
N ASP A 25 -5.54 -1.85 17.42
CA ASP A 25 -6.13 -2.96 16.65
C ASP A 25 -6.87 -2.46 15.40
N ALA A 26 -7.64 -1.38 15.52
CA ALA A 26 -8.38 -0.77 14.41
C ALA A 26 -7.46 -0.27 13.27
N THR A 27 -6.27 0.24 13.60
CA THR A 27 -5.30 0.71 12.59
C THR A 27 -4.60 -0.48 11.93
N ARG A 28 -4.28 -1.52 12.71
CA ARG A 28 -3.69 -2.76 12.20
C ARG A 28 -4.62 -3.44 11.19
N GLU A 29 -5.89 -3.61 11.54
CA GLU A 29 -6.89 -4.21 10.65
C GLU A 29 -7.06 -3.41 9.36
N LYS A 30 -7.10 -2.07 9.46
CA LYS A 30 -7.15 -1.19 8.30
C LYS A 30 -5.94 -1.40 7.39
N TYR A 31 -4.75 -1.52 7.96
CA TYR A 31 -3.52 -1.74 7.21
C TYR A 31 -3.51 -3.09 6.51
N LEU A 32 -3.86 -4.16 7.22
CA LEU A 32 -3.94 -5.50 6.65
C LEU A 32 -4.99 -5.59 5.54
N ARG A 33 -6.13 -4.93 5.69
CA ARG A 33 -7.16 -4.86 4.64
C ARG A 33 -6.60 -4.19 3.38
N SER A 34 -5.90 -3.06 3.52
CA SER A 34 -5.27 -2.38 2.39
C SER A 34 -4.19 -3.23 1.72
N ILE A 35 -3.35 -3.92 2.51
CA ILE A 35 -2.30 -4.81 1.99
C ILE A 35 -2.89 -6.01 1.25
N ARG A 36 -3.96 -6.62 1.79
CA ARG A 36 -4.67 -7.72 1.12
C ARG A 36 -5.30 -7.26 -0.19
N ALA A 37 -5.88 -6.05 -0.22
CA ALA A 37 -6.41 -5.48 -1.46
C ALA A 37 -5.31 -5.26 -2.50
N PHE A 38 -4.14 -4.77 -2.09
CA PHE A 38 -2.97 -4.68 -2.96
C PHE A 38 -2.53 -6.05 -3.49
N ALA A 39 -2.38 -7.04 -2.61
CA ALA A 39 -1.96 -8.40 -3.00
C ALA A 39 -2.96 -9.05 -3.96
N ALA A 40 -4.26 -8.86 -3.75
CA ALA A 40 -5.31 -9.36 -4.65
C ALA A 40 -5.27 -8.67 -6.02
N TRP A 41 -5.02 -7.35 -6.04
CA TRP A 41 -4.85 -6.59 -7.29
C TRP A 41 -3.56 -6.98 -8.03
N LEU A 42 -2.47 -7.22 -7.30
CA LEU A 42 -1.16 -7.60 -7.84
C LEU A 42 -1.15 -9.02 -8.44
N GLY A 43 -1.91 -9.94 -7.84
CA GLY A 43 -1.89 -11.35 -8.21
C GLY A 43 -0.52 -11.98 -7.98
N SER A 44 0.04 -12.59 -9.02
CA SER A 44 1.33 -13.30 -8.97
C SER A 44 2.54 -12.45 -9.36
N ALA A 45 2.34 -11.15 -9.64
CA ALA A 45 3.43 -10.28 -10.09
C ALA A 45 4.38 -9.92 -8.94
N ALA A 46 5.61 -9.55 -9.30
CA ALA A 46 6.59 -9.08 -8.33
C ALA A 46 6.30 -7.63 -7.91
N VAL A 47 6.61 -7.31 -6.66
CA VAL A 47 6.50 -5.95 -6.13
C VAL A 47 7.66 -5.11 -6.64
N THR A 48 7.33 -4.10 -7.43
CA THR A 48 8.25 -3.07 -7.91
C THR A 48 7.67 -1.68 -7.63
N LYS A 49 8.50 -0.64 -7.72
CA LYS A 49 8.06 0.74 -7.55
C LYS A 49 6.96 1.14 -8.55
N ASP A 50 7.06 0.64 -9.79
CA ASP A 50 6.10 0.94 -10.85
C ASP A 50 4.73 0.34 -10.52
N VAL A 51 4.71 -0.93 -10.10
CA VAL A 51 3.49 -1.62 -9.61
C VAL A 51 2.83 -0.87 -8.46
N VAL A 52 3.61 -0.38 -7.48
CA VAL A 52 3.06 0.40 -6.36
C VAL A 52 2.46 1.73 -6.85
N THR A 53 3.05 2.34 -7.87
CA THR A 53 2.56 3.58 -8.48
C THR A 53 1.30 3.32 -9.32
N GLU A 54 1.23 2.22 -10.05
CA GLU A 54 0.05 1.78 -10.79
C GLU A 54 -1.12 1.48 -9.84
N TRP A 55 -0.86 0.80 -8.71
CA TRP A 55 -1.90 0.58 -7.71
C TRP A 55 -2.43 1.89 -7.13
N LYS A 56 -1.55 2.86 -6.87
CA LYS A 56 -1.97 4.21 -6.46
C LYS A 56 -2.88 4.86 -7.51
N ALA A 57 -2.52 4.80 -8.79
CA ALA A 57 -3.34 5.34 -9.87
C ALA A 57 -4.70 4.62 -9.96
N HIS A 58 -4.71 3.29 -9.78
CA HIS A 58 -5.93 2.50 -9.71
C HIS A 58 -6.85 2.97 -8.57
N LEU A 59 -6.32 3.20 -7.36
CA LEU A 59 -7.13 3.71 -6.24
C LEU A 59 -7.72 5.10 -6.52
N VAL A 60 -6.98 5.98 -7.22
CA VAL A 60 -7.48 7.29 -7.65
C VAL A 60 -8.60 7.14 -8.68
N GLN A 61 -8.45 6.24 -9.66
CA GLN A 61 -9.49 5.96 -10.66
C GLN A 61 -10.76 5.37 -10.03
N GLN A 62 -10.63 4.60 -8.95
CA GLN A 62 -11.74 4.09 -8.13
C GLN A 62 -12.42 5.19 -7.28
N ARG A 63 -12.09 6.48 -7.50
CA ARG A 63 -12.61 7.66 -6.78
C ARG A 63 -12.55 7.52 -5.26
N GLN A 64 -11.54 6.81 -4.76
CA GLN A 64 -11.34 6.67 -3.32
C GLN A 64 -10.95 8.02 -2.70
N ALA A 65 -11.40 8.28 -1.47
CA ALA A 65 -11.04 9.50 -0.77
C ALA A 65 -9.50 9.59 -0.59
N PRO A 66 -8.87 10.77 -0.75
CA PRO A 66 -7.43 10.94 -0.60
C PRO A 66 -6.89 10.42 0.75
N SER A 67 -7.65 10.56 1.83
CA SER A 67 -7.33 10.04 3.16
C SER A 67 -7.27 8.51 3.20
N THR A 68 -8.16 7.83 2.47
CA THR A 68 -8.18 6.37 2.30
C THR A 68 -6.97 5.91 1.49
N ILE A 69 -6.66 6.59 0.38
CA ILE A 69 -5.50 6.28 -0.45
C ILE A 69 -4.21 6.47 0.36
N ASN A 70 -4.07 7.56 1.09
CA ASN A 70 -2.90 7.80 1.94
C ASN A 70 -2.79 6.77 3.07
N THR A 71 -3.91 6.33 3.65
CA THR A 71 -3.86 5.24 4.64
C THR A 71 -3.38 3.93 4.01
N ALA A 72 -3.87 3.60 2.81
CA ALA A 72 -3.48 2.40 2.09
C ALA A 72 -1.99 2.43 1.70
N LEU A 73 -1.49 3.59 1.24
CA LEU A 73 -0.08 3.81 0.95
C LEU A 73 0.78 3.75 2.22
N ALA A 74 0.27 4.22 3.37
CA ALA A 74 1.00 4.16 4.64
C ALA A 74 1.17 2.71 5.09
N ALA A 75 0.10 1.92 4.98
CA ALA A 75 0.13 0.50 5.27
C ALA A 75 1.14 -0.25 4.38
N LEU A 76 1.11 0.03 3.08
CA LEU A 76 2.00 -0.61 2.11
C LEU A 76 3.46 -0.17 2.30
N ASN A 77 3.72 1.12 2.49
CA ASN A 77 5.07 1.63 2.75
C ASN A 77 5.66 1.07 4.05
N GLY A 78 4.83 0.86 5.08
CA GLY A 78 5.24 0.19 6.31
C GLY A 78 5.64 -1.26 6.08
N LEU A 79 4.86 -2.01 5.30
CA LEU A 79 5.20 -3.38 4.92
C LEU A 79 6.50 -3.44 4.09
N LEU A 80 6.65 -2.56 3.11
CA LEU A 80 7.86 -2.50 2.28
C LEU A 80 9.10 -2.21 3.13
N ARG A 81 9.00 -1.32 4.12
CA ARG A 81 10.08 -1.06 5.08
C ARG A 81 10.40 -2.30 5.91
N PHE A 82 9.38 -3.00 6.42
CA PHE A 82 9.56 -4.23 7.18
C PHE A 82 10.26 -5.33 6.36
N LEU A 83 9.97 -5.42 5.06
CA LEU A 83 10.60 -6.37 4.14
C LEU A 83 11.97 -5.90 3.60
N GLY A 84 12.41 -4.68 3.91
CA GLY A 84 13.63 -4.08 3.39
C GLY A 84 13.55 -3.62 1.92
N TRP A 85 12.35 -3.46 1.36
CA TRP A 85 12.09 -3.04 -0.03
C TRP A 85 11.81 -1.54 -0.13
N GLU A 86 12.66 -0.74 0.52
CA GLU A 86 12.47 0.71 0.62
C GLU A 86 12.54 1.45 -0.73
N ASP A 87 13.17 0.82 -1.72
CA ASP A 87 13.26 1.27 -3.12
C ASP A 87 11.92 1.22 -3.86
N CYS A 88 10.97 0.39 -3.39
CA CYS A 88 9.66 0.21 -4.01
C CYS A 88 8.58 1.16 -3.46
N ARG A 89 8.90 2.05 -2.52
CA ARG A 89 7.92 2.90 -1.85
C ARG A 89 7.31 3.96 -2.79
N ALA A 90 6.01 4.19 -2.64
CA ALA A 90 5.31 5.29 -3.31
C ALA A 90 5.23 6.53 -2.43
N LYS A 91 5.30 7.69 -3.07
CA LYS A 91 5.01 8.97 -2.43
C LYS A 91 3.52 9.08 -2.11
N PHE A 92 3.20 9.60 -0.93
CA PHE A 92 1.82 9.94 -0.55
C PHE A 92 1.19 10.93 -1.54
N LEU A 93 -0.14 10.97 -1.60
CA LEU A 93 -0.82 12.10 -2.23
C LEU A 93 -0.60 13.31 -1.32
N ASN A 94 0.15 14.29 -1.79
CA ASN A 94 0.20 15.59 -1.13
C ASN A 94 -1.22 16.15 -1.12
N MET A 95 -1.69 16.58 0.04
CA MET A 95 -2.98 17.25 0.26
C MET A 95 -2.95 18.69 -0.28
N HIS A 96 -2.33 18.86 -1.45
CA HIS A 96 -2.19 20.10 -2.20
C HIS A 96 -2.33 19.82 -3.70
N ILE A 97 -3.18 18.85 -4.04
CA ILE A 97 -3.61 18.63 -5.41
C ILE A 97 -4.97 19.31 -5.49
N SER A 98 -4.95 20.55 -5.96
CA SER A 98 -6.11 21.22 -6.52
C SER A 98 -6.87 20.22 -7.39
N PHE A 99 -8.19 20.19 -7.22
CA PHE A 99 -9.15 19.26 -7.82
C PHE A 99 -9.25 19.37 -9.36
N THR A 100 -8.14 19.58 -10.06
CA THR A 100 -8.09 20.04 -11.45
C THR A 100 -7.10 19.21 -12.24
N GLN A 101 -7.35 17.89 -12.41
CA GLN A 101 -6.75 17.14 -13.53
C GLN A 101 -7.31 15.73 -13.80
N LEU A 102 -8.54 15.40 -13.40
CA LEU A 102 -9.18 14.12 -13.79
C LEU A 102 -10.62 14.30 -14.26
N ASN A 103 -10.86 15.33 -15.07
CA ASN A 103 -12.11 15.50 -15.78
C ASN A 103 -11.88 15.99 -17.21
N GLU A 104 -10.94 15.36 -17.94
CA GLU A 104 -10.82 15.52 -19.40
C GLU A 104 -10.38 14.19 -20.04
N LYS A 105 -11.36 13.35 -20.35
CA LYS A 105 -11.46 12.61 -21.62
C LYS A 105 -12.93 12.46 -21.98
#